data_AF-A0A4U8SC61-F1
#
_entry.id   AF-A0A4U8SC61-F1
#
_cell.length_a   1.000
_cell.length_b   1.000
_cell.length_c   1.000
_cell.angle_alpha   90.00
_cell.angle_beta   90.00
_cell.angle_gamma   90.00
#
_symmetry.space_group_name_H-M   'P 1'
#
loop_
_entity.id
_entity.type
_entity.pdbx_description
1 polymer ?
#
loop_
_entity_poly.entity_id
_entity_poly.type
_entity_poly.pdbx_seq_one_letter_code
_entity_poly.pdbx_strand_id
1 'polypeptide(L)'
;MDGLLTAKELGYGRSSKTRFVESEKELDELWARLPKNATKIEERAIPITKKKIGQTTQETLIRHQLDDKTQIVYRAGSKSGGKAIDIHIPSQKNMYRIHIKGGLQ
;
A
#
# COMPACT_ATOMS: atom_id res chain seq x y z
N MET A 1 21.47 11.18 -13.10
CA MET A 1 21.12 9.86 -12.54
C MET A 1 20.07 10.12 -11.48
N ASP A 2 18.79 9.94 -11.83
CA ASP A 2 17.70 10.05 -10.86
C ASP A 2 17.78 8.81 -9.96
N GLY A 3 18.33 8.98 -8.77
CA GLY A 3 18.45 7.92 -7.79
C GLY A 3 17.09 7.37 -7.38
N LEU A 4 17.05 6.09 -7.07
CA LEU A 4 15.88 5.45 -6.47
C LEU A 4 15.62 6.09 -5.11
N LEU A 5 14.41 6.65 -4.91
CA LEU A 5 14.03 7.30 -3.66
C LEU A 5 13.96 6.27 -2.53
N THR A 6 14.40 6.65 -1.33
CA THR A 6 14.30 5.83 -0.12
C THR A 6 13.05 6.14 0.70
N ALA A 7 12.63 5.25 1.60
CA ALA A 7 11.50 5.52 2.51
C ALA A 7 11.65 6.81 3.32
N LYS A 8 12.90 7.13 3.72
CA LYS A 8 13.26 8.34 4.45
C LYS A 8 13.04 9.60 3.63
N GLU A 9 13.39 9.57 2.35
CA GLU A 9 13.18 10.69 1.41
C GLU A 9 11.70 10.91 1.10
N LEU A 10 10.91 9.84 1.15
CA LEU A 10 9.45 9.90 1.04
C LEU A 10 8.75 10.37 2.34
N GLY A 11 9.51 10.69 3.40
CA GLY A 11 8.97 11.20 4.66
C GLY A 11 8.45 10.13 5.62
N TYR A 12 8.66 8.84 5.34
CA TYR A 12 8.26 7.74 6.21
C TYR A 12 9.41 7.38 7.17
N GLY A 13 9.10 7.30 8.47
CA GLY A 13 10.11 7.08 9.53
C GLY A 13 9.88 7.86 10.82
N ARG A 14 8.92 8.80 10.88
CA ARG A 14 8.60 9.61 12.06
C ARG A 14 7.20 9.27 12.60
N SER A 15 7.17 8.53 13.71
CA SER A 15 6.08 8.24 14.67
C SER A 15 4.66 7.84 14.22
N SER A 16 4.10 8.33 13.11
CA SER A 16 2.70 8.05 12.72
C SER A 16 2.63 6.89 11.73
N LYS A 17 2.11 5.74 12.19
CA LYS A 17 2.05 4.47 11.44
C LYS A 17 0.88 4.42 10.44
N THR A 18 -0.07 5.34 10.51
CA THR A 18 -1.26 5.35 9.66
C THR A 18 -1.51 6.76 9.13
N ARG A 19 -1.68 6.89 7.81
CA ARG A 19 -2.18 8.09 7.15
C ARG A 19 -3.56 7.81 6.57
N PHE A 20 -4.49 8.69 6.88
CA PHE A 20 -5.80 8.68 6.24
C PHE A 20 -5.79 9.64 5.06
N VAL A 21 -6.36 9.21 3.94
CA VAL A 21 -6.62 10.06 2.76
C VAL A 21 -8.11 10.28 2.63
N GLU A 22 -8.55 11.40 2.07
CA GLU A 22 -9.98 11.74 2.04
C GLU A 22 -10.72 11.11 0.86
N SER A 23 -10.00 10.60 -0.13
CA SER A 23 -10.60 10.08 -1.36
C SER A 23 -9.74 9.02 -2.02
N GLU A 24 -10.39 8.17 -2.81
CA GLU A 24 -9.71 7.17 -3.64
C GLU A 24 -8.73 7.82 -4.62
N LYS A 25 -9.11 8.96 -5.21
CA LYS A 25 -8.25 9.71 -6.11
C LYS A 25 -6.92 10.10 -5.47
N GLU A 26 -6.94 10.59 -4.22
CA GLU A 26 -5.72 10.93 -3.49
C GLU A 26 -4.84 9.68 -3.28
N LEU A 27 -5.45 8.53 -3.00
CA LEU A 27 -4.73 7.27 -2.86
C LEU A 27 -4.09 6.82 -4.19
N ASP A 28 -4.83 6.89 -5.30
CA ASP A 28 -4.32 6.57 -6.64
C ASP A 28 -3.17 7.50 -7.05
N GLU A 29 -3.26 8.80 -6.73
CA GLU A 29 -2.17 9.75 -6.97
C GLU A 29 -0.94 9.44 -6.13
N LEU A 30 -1.11 9.03 -4.87
CA LEU A 30 0.00 8.56 -4.03
C LEU A 30 0.60 7.27 -4.59
N TRP A 31 -0.23 6.33 -5.04
CA TRP A 31 0.25 5.10 -5.67
C TRP A 31 0.98 5.34 -6.99
N ALA A 32 0.62 6.36 -7.76
CA ALA A 32 1.36 6.72 -8.97
C ALA A 32 2.75 7.34 -8.66
N ARG A 33 2.90 7.97 -7.49
CA ARG A 33 4.12 8.71 -7.11
C ARG A 33 5.10 7.89 -6.28
N LEU A 34 4.61 7.13 -5.30
CA LEU A 34 5.44 6.41 -4.34
C LEU A 34 6.37 5.35 -4.97
N PRO A 35 5.90 4.47 -5.89
CA PRO A 35 6.72 3.47 -6.54
C PRO A 35 7.32 3.96 -7.87
N LYS A 36 7.29 5.26 -8.19
CA LYS A 36 7.71 5.77 -9.53
C LYS A 36 9.11 5.31 -9.94
N ASN A 37 10.03 5.24 -8.98
CA ASN A 37 11.39 4.74 -9.19
C ASN A 37 11.54 3.30 -8.66
N ALA A 38 10.52 2.70 -8.05
CA ALA A 38 10.62 1.37 -7.47
C ALA A 38 10.56 0.27 -8.54
N THR A 39 11.22 -0.86 -8.29
CA THR A 39 11.11 -2.05 -9.15
C THR A 39 9.85 -2.83 -8.79
N LYS A 40 8.98 -3.13 -9.75
CA LYS A 40 7.84 -4.03 -9.55
C LYS A 40 8.35 -5.46 -9.35
N ILE A 41 7.98 -6.09 -8.23
CA ILE A 41 8.45 -7.43 -7.88
C ILE A 41 7.33 -8.47 -7.76
N GLU A 42 6.08 -8.04 -7.58
CA GLU A 42 4.94 -8.95 -7.47
C GLU A 42 3.65 -8.29 -7.96
N GLU A 43 2.81 -9.04 -8.67
CA GLU A 43 1.42 -8.72 -8.93
C GLU A 43 0.61 -10.00 -8.97
N ARG A 44 -0.43 -10.08 -8.14
CA ARG A 44 -1.33 -11.24 -8.11
C ARG A 44 -2.72 -10.88 -7.62
N ALA A 45 -3.70 -11.65 -8.07
CA ALA A 45 -5.05 -11.62 -7.51
C ALA A 45 -5.18 -12.68 -6.42
N ILE A 46 -5.61 -12.27 -5.24
CA ILE A 46 -5.78 -13.11 -4.05
C ILE A 46 -7.29 -13.33 -3.85
N PRO A 47 -7.80 -14.57 -3.95
CA PRO A 47 -9.18 -14.84 -3.62
C PRO A 47 -9.41 -14.70 -2.12
N ILE A 48 -10.44 -13.92 -1.75
CA ILE A 48 -10.88 -13.68 -0.39
C ILE A 48 -12.27 -14.29 -0.23
N THR A 49 -12.37 -15.43 0.43
CA THR A 49 -13.67 -16.07 0.68
C THR A 49 -14.28 -15.57 1.99
N LYS A 50 -15.42 -14.88 1.90
CA LYS A 50 -16.23 -14.50 3.05
C LYS A 50 -17.06 -15.71 3.51
N LYS A 51 -16.47 -16.54 4.37
CA LYS A 51 -17.09 -17.78 4.91
C LYS A 51 -18.54 -17.61 5.39
N LYS A 52 -18.89 -16.46 5.98
CA LYS A 52 -20.25 -16.18 6.50
C LYS A 52 -21.35 -16.06 5.42
N ILE A 53 -21.00 -15.65 4.20
CA ILE A 53 -21.99 -15.39 3.12
C ILE A 53 -21.68 -16.17 1.84
N GLY A 54 -20.71 -17.08 1.86
CA GLY A 54 -20.32 -17.90 0.70
C GLY A 54 -19.72 -17.13 -0.49
N GLN A 55 -19.55 -15.80 -0.37
CA GLN A 55 -19.06 -14.96 -1.47
C GLN A 55 -17.52 -14.95 -1.49
N THR A 56 -16.96 -15.23 -2.67
CA THR A 56 -15.52 -15.04 -2.94
C THR A 56 -15.34 -13.73 -3.69
N THR A 57 -14.56 -12.82 -3.12
CA THR A 57 -14.08 -11.60 -3.79
C THR A 57 -12.63 -11.78 -4.19
N GLN A 58 -12.10 -10.92 -5.06
CA GLN A 58 -10.69 -10.91 -5.41
C GLN A 58 -10.06 -9.62 -4.89
N GLU A 59 -8.90 -9.76 -4.24
CA GLU A 59 -8.04 -8.65 -3.86
C GLU A 59 -6.82 -8.62 -4.77
N THR A 60 -6.59 -7.51 -5.45
CA THR A 60 -5.35 -7.32 -6.22
C THR A 60 -4.27 -6.83 -5.28
N LEU A 61 -3.12 -7.51 -5.30
CA LEU A 61 -1.92 -7.12 -4.58
C LEU A 61 -0.81 -6.82 -5.59
N ILE A 62 -0.24 -5.61 -5.50
CA ILE A 62 0.89 -5.18 -6.32
C ILE A 62 2.01 -4.73 -5.38
N ARG A 63 3.22 -5.26 -5.55
CA ARG A 63 4.37 -4.94 -4.71
C ARG A 63 5.50 -4.38 -5.54
N HIS A 64 6.03 -3.26 -5.08
CA HIS A 64 7.25 -2.67 -5.59
C HIS A 64 8.30 -2.61 -4.48
N GLN A 65 9.58 -2.58 -4.87
CA GLN A 65 10.70 -2.48 -3.97
C GLN A 65 11.62 -1.31 -4.37
N LEU A 66 11.96 -0.49 -3.38
CA LEU A 66 12.94 0.60 -3.46
C LEU A 66 14.36 0.05 -3.25
N ASP A 67 15.37 0.87 -3.52
CA ASP A 67 16.79 0.51 -3.39
C ASP A 67 17.17 0.10 -1.95
N ASP A 68 16.63 0.81 -0.95
CA ASP A 68 16.85 0.50 0.46
C ASP A 68 16.14 -0.78 0.95
N LYS A 69 15.56 -1.55 0.02
CA LYS A 69 14.71 -2.72 0.26
C LYS A 69 13.38 -2.41 0.93
N THR A 70 13.00 -1.13 1.05
CA THR A 70 11.63 -0.76 1.40
C THR A 70 10.67 -1.27 0.35
N GLN A 71 9.55 -1.83 0.79
CA GLN A 71 8.53 -2.39 -0.07
C GLN A 71 7.25 -1.59 0.02
N ILE A 72 6.70 -1.22 -1.13
CA ILE A 72 5.45 -0.48 -1.26
C ILE A 72 4.44 -1.44 -1.88
N VAL A 73 3.42 -1.78 -1.11
CA VAL A 73 2.39 -2.77 -1.46
C VAL A 73 1.08 -2.04 -1.64
N TYR A 74 0.52 -2.09 -2.84
CA TYR A 74 -0.85 -1.66 -3.11
C TYR A 74 -1.79 -2.85 -2.99
N ARG A 75 -2.91 -2.63 -2.32
CA ARG A 75 -3.99 -3.61 -2.16
C ARG A 75 -5.30 -2.99 -2.58
N ALA A 76 -6.03 -3.65 -3.48
CA ALA A 76 -7.35 -3.21 -3.94
C ALA A 76 -8.37 -4.33 -3.79
N GLY A 77 -9.54 -4.04 -3.22
CA GLY A 77 -10.62 -5.04 -3.01
C GLY A 77 -10.68 -5.62 -1.59
N SER A 78 -10.07 -4.94 -0.61
CA SER A 78 -10.07 -5.39 0.79
C SER A 78 -11.44 -5.19 1.47
N LYS A 79 -11.73 -6.08 2.42
CA LYS A 79 -13.00 -6.28 3.13
C LYS A 79 -13.52 -5.06 3.92
N SER A 80 -12.65 -4.09 4.22
CA SER A 80 -12.89 -3.06 5.26
C SER A 80 -12.46 -1.65 4.84
N GLY A 81 -12.51 -1.33 3.54
CA GLY A 81 -12.22 0.04 3.08
C GLY A 81 -11.65 0.19 1.67
N GLY A 82 -11.78 -0.82 0.80
CA GLY A 82 -11.40 -0.69 -0.61
C GLY A 82 -9.89 -0.79 -0.83
N LYS A 83 -9.27 0.31 -1.26
CA LYS A 83 -7.85 0.39 -1.63
C LYS A 83 -6.98 0.85 -0.46
N ALA A 84 -5.75 0.34 -0.38
CA ALA A 84 -4.75 0.74 0.60
C ALA A 84 -3.32 0.64 0.04
N ILE A 85 -2.41 1.41 0.61
CA ILE A 85 -0.97 1.35 0.34
C ILE A 85 -0.24 1.04 1.65
N ASP A 86 0.47 -0.07 1.67
CA ASP A 86 1.24 -0.58 2.80
C ASP A 86 2.74 -0.42 2.49
N ILE A 87 3.48 0.27 3.36
CA ILE A 87 4.90 0.56 3.19
C ILE A 87 5.68 -0.16 4.30
N HIS A 88 6.48 -1.13 3.90
CA HIS A 88 7.32 -1.94 4.78
C HIS A 88 8.76 -1.47 4.67
N ILE A 89 9.28 -0.90 5.75
CA ILE A 89 10.68 -0.45 5.82
C ILE A 89 11.45 -1.53 6.59
N PRO A 90 12.50 -2.14 6.04
CA PRO A 90 13.19 -3.29 6.67
C PRO A 90 13.76 -2.96 8.04
N SER A 91 14.26 -1.73 8.24
CA SER A 91 14.81 -1.25 9.51
C SER A 91 13.74 -0.88 10.54
N GLN A 92 12.44 -1.00 10.20
CA GLN A 92 11.33 -0.69 11.09
C GLN A 92 10.49 -1.94 11.36
N LYS A 93 10.23 -2.23 12.64
CA LYS A 93 9.36 -3.36 13.03
C LYS A 93 7.90 -3.17 12.58
N ASN A 94 7.49 -1.91 12.36
CA ASN A 94 6.12 -1.57 11.99
C ASN A 94 6.05 -1.10 10.54
N MET A 95 4.95 -1.48 9.89
CA MET A 95 4.56 -1.00 8.56
C MET A 95 3.81 0.33 8.67
N TYR A 96 3.96 1.18 7.65
CA TYR A 96 3.14 2.37 7.46
C TYR A 96 1.97 2.06 6.55
N ARG A 97 0.75 2.41 6.94
CA ARG A 97 -0.46 2.19 6.13
C ARG A 97 -1.07 3.51 5.69
N ILE A 98 -1.39 3.62 4.42
CA ILE A 98 -2.22 4.68 3.84
C ILE A 98 -3.54 4.06 3.40
N HIS A 99 -4.66 4.59 3.88
CA HIS A 99 -5.98 4.13 3.48
C HIS A 99 -7.02 5.25 3.52
N ILE A 100 -8.13 5.04 2.81
CA ILE A 100 -9.20 6.02 2.69
C ILE A 100 -9.93 6.15 4.03
N LYS A 101 -10.06 7.40 4.51
CA LYS A 101 -10.79 7.76 5.73
C LYS A 101 -12.24 7.36 5.57
N GLY A 102 -12.75 6.55 6.51
CA GLY A 102 -14.15 6.12 6.49
C GLY A 102 -14.46 5.02 5.48
N GLY A 103 -13.51 4.12 5.20
CA GLY A 103 -13.84 2.81 4.61
C GLY A 103 -14.97 2.16 5.40
N LEU A 104 -16.18 2.22 4.83
CA LEU A 104 -17.47 2.05 5.50
C LEU A 104 -17.49 0.88 6.49
N GLN A 105 -17.85 1.16 7.75
CA GLN A 105 -18.31 0.19 8.75
C GLN A 105 -19.74 -0.23 8.45
#